data_AF-A0A656JQP0-F1
#
_entry.id   AF-A0A656JQP0-F1
#
_cell.length_a   1.000
_cell.length_b   1.000
_cell.length_c   1.000
_cell.angle_alpha   90.00
_cell.angle_beta   90.00
_cell.angle_gamma   90.00
#
_symmetry.space_group_name_H-M   'P 1'
#
loop_
_entity.id
_entity.type
_entity.pdbx_description
1 polymer ?
#
loop_
_entity_poly.entity_id
_entity_poly.type
_entity_poly.pdbx_seq_one_letter_code
_entity_poly.pdbx_strand_id
1 'polypeptide(L)' 'MLLRGLLASIEHGINRVLRLDSTALPRLARLSGHVIAVDCRDPSLKIFILPSDEGLLLAADWAADADCTLRAP' A
#
# COMPACT_ATOMS: atom_id res chain seq x y z
N MET A 1 6.22 -7.09 15.47
CA MET A 1 4.79 -7.23 15.83
C MET A 1 4.05 -5.88 15.79
N LEU A 2 4.56 -4.83 16.45
CA LEU A 2 3.91 -3.51 16.49
C LEU A 2 3.69 -2.86 15.10
N LEU A 3 4.73 -2.87 14.25
CA LEU A 3 4.67 -2.30 12.89
C LEU A 3 3.61 -3.00 12.01
N ARG A 4 3.51 -4.33 12.08
CA ARG A 4 2.50 -5.10 11.33
C ARG A 4 1.08 -4.76 11.80
N GLY A 5 0.87 -4.57 13.10
CA GLY A 5 -0.43 -4.13 13.64
C GLY A 5 -0.80 -2.70 13.21
N LEU A 6 0.18 -1.81 13.14
CA LEU A 6 -0.01 -0.45 12.62
C LEU A 6 -0.35 -0.48 11.13
N LEU A 7 0.39 -1.25 10.32
CA LEU A 7 0.12 -1.42 8.90
C LEU A 7 -1.27 -2.00 8.64
N ALA A 8 -1.68 -3.02 9.39
CA ALA A 8 -3.03 -3.59 9.27
C ALA A 8 -4.12 -2.56 9.62
N SER A 9 -3.88 -1.71 10.63
CA SER A 9 -4.80 -0.62 10.99
C SER A 9 -4.91 0.43 9.88
N ILE A 10 -3.76 0.81 9.30
CA ILE A 10 -3.70 1.75 8.17
C ILE A 10 -4.39 1.16 6.95
N GLU A 11 -4.09 -0.09 6.61
CA GLU A 11 -4.71 -0.84 5.50
C GLU A 11 -6.23 -0.86 5.64
N HIS A 12 -6.73 -1.24 6.82
CA HIS A 12 -8.15 -1.29 7.08
C HIS A 12 -8.80 0.09 6.98
N GLY A 13 -8.15 1.13 7.51
CA GLY A 13 -8.63 2.51 7.43
C GLY A 13 -8.70 3.03 6.00
N ILE A 14 -7.64 2.82 5.22
CA ILE A 14 -7.59 3.25 3.81
C ILE A 14 -8.62 2.47 2.99
N ASN A 15 -8.69 1.14 3.12
CA ASN A 15 -9.66 0.32 2.39
C ASN A 15 -11.11 0.68 2.73
N ARG A 16 -11.39 1.09 3.96
CA ARG A 16 -12.72 1.58 4.34
C ARG A 16 -13.07 2.86 3.60
N VAL A 17 -12.14 3.82 3.55
CA VAL A 17 -12.36 5.08 2.82
C VAL A 17 -12.47 4.83 1.32
N LEU A 18 -11.62 3.97 0.75
CA LEU A 18 -11.69 3.57 -0.66
C LEU A 18 -13.03 2.92 -1.03
N ARG A 19 -13.62 2.13 -0.13
CA ARG A 19 -14.96 1.54 -0.36
C ARG A 19 -16.08 2.58 -0.33
N LEU A 20 -15.88 3.71 0.34
CA LEU A 20 -16.84 4.82 0.33
C LEU A 20 -16.69 5.69 -0.94
N ASP A 21 -15.51 5.67 -1.58
CA ASP A 21 -15.25 6.35 -2.85
C ASP A 21 -15.27 5.36 -4.02
N SER A 22 -16.46 5.23 -4.62
CA SER A 22 -16.70 4.37 -5.79
C SER A 22 -15.94 4.77 -7.06
N THR A 23 -15.23 5.90 -7.06
CA THR A 23 -14.36 6.32 -8.19
C THR A 23 -12.89 5.95 -7.99
N ALA A 24 -12.45 5.77 -6.75
CA ALA A 24 -11.07 5.41 -6.42
C ALA A 24 -10.76 3.95 -6.75
N LEU A 25 -11.67 3.02 -6.43
CA LEU A 25 -11.50 1.59 -6.68
C LEU A 25 -11.27 1.23 -8.16
N PRO A 26 -12.07 1.73 -9.14
CA PRO A 26 -11.81 1.48 -10.56
C PRO A 26 -10.46 2.01 -11.05
N ARG A 27 -9.96 3.10 -10.45
CA ARG A 27 -8.63 3.66 -10.78
C ARG A 27 -7.52 2.80 -10.19
N LEU A 28 -7.70 2.27 -8.99
CA LEU A 28 -6.81 1.30 -8.35
C LEU A 28 -6.75 -0.02 -9.10
N ALA A 29 -7.89 -0.50 -9.61
CA ALA A 29 -7.96 -1.72 -10.41
C ALA A 29 -7.05 -1.66 -11.65
N ARG A 30 -6.83 -0.46 -12.24
CA ARG A 30 -5.89 -0.27 -13.36
C ARG A 30 -4.43 -0.48 -12.97
N LEU A 31 -4.09 -0.34 -11.70
CA LEU A 31 -2.76 -0.57 -11.16
C LEU A 31 -2.62 -1.99 -10.59
N SER A 32 -3.67 -2.82 -10.65
CA SER A 32 -3.64 -4.20 -10.17
C SER A 32 -2.48 -4.97 -10.79
N GLY A 33 -1.77 -5.73 -9.96
CA GLY A 33 -0.57 -6.49 -10.34
C GLY A 33 0.74 -5.71 -10.28
N HIS A 34 0.73 -4.40 -10.00
CA HIS A 34 1.94 -3.63 -9.76
C HIS A 34 2.29 -3.63 -8.26
N VAL A 35 3.58 -3.56 -7.96
CA VAL A 35 4.13 -3.46 -6.61
C VAL A 35 4.80 -2.11 -6.45
N ILE A 36 4.34 -1.31 -5.50
CA ILE A 36 4.89 0.02 -5.22
C ILE A 36 5.62 -0.03 -3.87
N ALA A 37 6.93 0.16 -3.88
CA ALA A 37 7.70 0.33 -2.65
C ALA A 37 7.66 1.81 -2.23
N VAL A 38 7.41 2.06 -0.95
CA VAL A 38 7.55 3.35 -0.30
C VAL A 38 8.72 3.24 0.67
N ASP A 39 9.77 4.02 0.39
CA ASP A 39 10.98 4.11 1.19
C ASP A 39 11.01 5.46 1.92
N CYS A 40 10.62 5.44 3.18
CA CYS A 40 10.67 6.59 4.08
C CYS A 40 12.05 6.66 4.73
N ARG A 41 12.65 7.85 4.73
CA ARG A 41 14.00 8.06 5.28
C ARG A 41 14.00 8.46 6.76
N ASP A 42 12.96 9.15 7.23
CA ASP A 42 12.84 9.53 8.63
C ASP A 42 11.38 9.39 9.16
N PRO A 43 11.05 8.33 9.93
CA PRO A 43 11.91 7.19 10.32
C PRO A 43 12.20 6.25 9.14
N SER A 44 13.34 5.55 9.18
CA SER A 44 13.72 4.58 8.14
C SER A 44 12.72 3.42 8.09
N LEU A 45 11.85 3.42 7.09
CA LEU A 45 10.77 2.46 6.95
C LEU A 45 10.49 2.19 5.48
N LYS A 46 10.53 0.92 5.11
CA LYS A 46 10.13 0.45 3.78
C LYS A 46 8.81 -0.30 3.88
N ILE A 47 7.86 0.08 3.06
CA ILE A 47 6.53 -0.54 2.97
C ILE A 47 6.25 -0.84 1.49
N PHE A 48 5.54 -1.92 1.23
CA PHE A 48 5.08 -2.28 -0.11
C PHE A 48 3.57 -2.12 -0.17
N ILE A 49 3.10 -1.49 -1.23
CA ILE A 49 1.69 -1.24 -1.51
C ILE A 49 1.34 -2.03 -2.76
N LEU A 50 0.33 -2.89 -2.64
CA LEU A 50 -0.20 -3.70 -3.72
C LEU A 50 -1.66 -3.32 -3.96
N PRO A 51 -1.94 -2.52 -4.99
CA PRO A 51 -3.31 -2.22 -5.39
C PRO A 51 -4.00 -3.40 -6.03
N SER A 52 -5.29 -3.51 -5.77
CA SER A 52 -6.20 -4.46 -6.40
C SER A 52 -7.56 -3.80 -6.69
N ASP A 53 -8.44 -4.57 -7.31
CA ASP A 53 -9.85 -4.23 -7.52
C ASP A 53 -10.69 -4.24 -6.23
N GLU A 54 -10.21 -4.88 -5.17
CA GLU A 54 -10.87 -4.93 -3.86
C GLU A 54 -10.31 -3.93 -2.83
N GLY A 55 -9.19 -3.28 -3.14
CA GLY A 55 -8.55 -2.27 -2.28
C GLY A 55 -7.04 -2.17 -2.44
N LEU A 56 -6.37 -1.96 -1.31
CA LEU A 56 -4.92 -1.87 -1.16
C LEU A 56 -4.47 -2.88 -0.11
N LEU A 57 -3.39 -3.60 -0.41
CA LEU A 57 -2.67 -4.43 0.56
C LEU A 57 -1.36 -3.72 0.92
N LEU A 58 -1.05 -3.65 2.22
CA LEU A 58 0.18 -3.10 2.76
C LEU A 58 1.03 -4.21 3.37
N ALA A 59 2.22 -4.40 2.83
CA ALA A 59 3.18 -5.38 3.31
C ALA A 59 4.45 -4.71 3.85
N ALA A 60 4.98 -5.22 4.96
CA ALA A 60 6.26 -4.78 5.50
C ALA A 60 7.45 -5.40 4.76
N ASP A 61 7.22 -6.51 4.06
CA ASP A 61 8.25 -7.27 3.33
C ASP A 61 7.63 -7.82 2.06
N TRP A 62 8.40 -7.81 0.97
CA TRP A 62 7.99 -8.33 -0.32
C TRP A 62 9.19 -8.94 -1.03
N ALA A 63 9.02 -10.16 -1.55
CA ALA A 63 10.12 -10.95 -2.07
C ALA A 63 10.53 -10.59 -3.51
N ALA A 64 9.65 -9.93 -4.27
CA ALA A 64 9.91 -9.54 -5.66
C ALA A 64 10.34 -8.07 -5.77
N ASP A 65 10.88 -7.70 -6.94
CA ASP A 65 11.17 -6.30 -7.25
C ASP A 65 9.88 -5.48 -7.32
N ALA A 66 9.98 -4.22 -6.87
CA ALA A 66 8.89 -3.27 -6.96
C ALA A 66 8.93 -2.57 -8.33
N ASP A 67 7.79 -2.49 -9.00
CA ASP A 67 7.62 -1.77 -10.27
C ASP A 67 7.85 -0.26 -10.12
N CYS A 68 7.62 0.28 -8.91
CA CYS A 68 7.87 1.67 -8.59
C CYS A 68 8.41 1.82 -7.18
N THR A 69 9.39 2.71 -6.97
CA THR A 69 9.85 3.09 -5.64
C THR A 69 9.63 4.59 -5.40
N LEU A 70 8.76 4.91 -4.46
CA LEU A 70 8.53 6.26 -3.96
C LEU A 70 9.45 6.52 -2.77
N ARG A 71 10.15 7.65 -2.78
CA ARG A 71 10.99 8.07 -1.64
C ARG A 71 10.37 9.28 -0.97
N ALA A 72 10.06 9.14 0.32
CA ALA A 72 9.63 10.25 1.15
C ALA A 72 10.85 10.83 1.91
N PRO A 73 10.93 12.16 2.12
CA PRO A 73 11.81 12.72 3.13
C PRO A 73 11.47 12.15 4.51
#